data_AF-A0A1B3ZD05-F1
#
_entry.id   AF-A0A1B3ZD05-F1
#
_cell.length_a   1.000
_cell.length_b   1.000
_cell.length_c   1.000
_cell.angle_alpha   90.00
_cell.angle_beta   90.00
_cell.angle_gamma   90.00
#
_symmetry.space_group_name_H-M   'P 1'
#
loop_
_entity.id
_entity.type
_entity.pdbx_description
1 polymer ?
#
loop_
_entity_poly.entity_id
_entity_poly.type
_entity_poly.pdbx_seq_one_letter_code
_entity_poly.pdbx_strand_id
1 'polypeptide(L)'
;MSDQEVFARISGDRNPLHLDRLAARRTQAGVVVVHGVHAMLWALECWLNAGGVETVSAISARFDKFVEVGDLVEARASTTRNGTRLEVYSARSRLAVFNLRHEERPRSAREDDVGVSSDMIDIPSEPSSLDFEEAAKAAGTMRVLAIASGFPALRRTIGDAAVSGLAGLSTIVGMITPGLHSILAGLDVTFDELATPAYGMAFKVERARPDVRLLDIAVRGCGLRGTVRTFVRSPPVTQPTTQDMRAFVGMADFEGRNVLIIGGSRGLGELAAKALAAGGANVTITYRVGQAEAEAVQADIVGSGGRCEILHYDALQDPASQLRDAQDFDQLYYFATNKIFVRTEEAFDTAIFQRFYEVYVEGFARICTYLSGRGQGVRVFYPSSVAVTDRPQSMTEYAMAKAAGEILCADIGRFLPHVDTVMRRLPRLLTDQTAGTPWIETPSGMDAILDIVREMSR
;
A
#
# COMPACT_ATOMS: atom_id res chain seq x y z
N MET A 1 16.96 -3.59 -2.11
CA MET A 1 16.75 -2.32 -1.40
C MET A 1 17.76 -1.27 -1.82
N SER A 2 19.06 -1.59 -1.81
CA SER A 2 20.16 -0.74 -2.28
C SER A 2 19.84 0.07 -3.54
N ASP A 3 19.27 -0.58 -4.55
CA ASP A 3 19.05 0.06 -5.85
C ASP A 3 17.96 1.14 -5.78
N GLN A 4 16.97 0.98 -4.88
CA GLN A 4 15.95 2.00 -4.64
C GLN A 4 16.52 3.19 -3.88
N GLU A 5 17.41 2.95 -2.92
CA GLU A 5 18.11 4.03 -2.21
C GLU A 5 19.03 4.81 -3.15
N VAL A 6 19.73 4.12 -4.05
CA VAL A 6 20.54 4.75 -5.11
C VAL A 6 19.64 5.59 -6.01
N PHE A 7 18.54 5.01 -6.51
CA PHE A 7 17.62 5.73 -7.39
C PHE A 7 17.02 6.97 -6.70
N ALA A 8 16.55 6.83 -5.47
CA ALA A 8 16.01 7.93 -4.67
C ALA A 8 17.01 9.08 -4.47
N ARG A 9 18.30 8.77 -4.30
CA ARG A 9 19.35 9.79 -4.20
C ARG A 9 19.58 10.53 -5.52
N ILE A 10 19.56 9.82 -6.66
CA ILE A 10 19.87 10.43 -7.96
C ILE A 10 18.66 11.13 -8.59
N SER A 11 17.43 10.66 -8.33
CA SER A 11 16.21 11.32 -8.80
C SER A 11 15.79 12.46 -7.85
N GLY A 12 15.99 12.26 -6.55
CA GLY A 12 15.42 13.11 -5.49
C GLY A 12 14.05 12.63 -5.00
N ASP A 13 13.52 11.55 -5.58
CA ASP A 13 12.28 10.92 -5.14
C ASP A 13 12.51 10.08 -3.89
N ARG A 14 12.04 10.59 -2.76
CA ARG A 14 12.15 9.95 -1.44
C ARG A 14 10.80 9.51 -0.90
N ASN A 15 9.82 9.28 -1.78
CA ASN A 15 8.50 8.86 -1.34
C ASN A 15 8.60 7.58 -0.50
N PRO A 16 8.02 7.56 0.72
CA PRO A 16 8.16 6.43 1.64
C PRO A 16 7.53 5.14 1.11
N LEU A 17 6.65 5.21 0.09
CA LEU A 17 6.20 4.04 -0.67
C LEU A 17 7.35 3.17 -1.21
N HIS A 18 8.49 3.78 -1.51
CA HIS A 18 9.66 3.15 -2.11
C HIS A 18 10.80 2.87 -1.13
N LEU A 19 10.75 3.44 0.08
CA LEU A 19 11.88 3.45 1.01
C LEU A 19 11.54 2.95 2.42
N ASP A 20 10.27 3.03 2.85
CA ASP A 20 9.86 2.71 4.22
C ASP A 20 8.84 1.58 4.24
N ARG A 21 9.20 0.47 4.90
CA ARG A 21 8.35 -0.71 5.06
C ARG A 21 7.10 -0.45 5.88
N LEU A 22 7.17 0.38 6.92
CA LEU A 22 6.03 0.70 7.78
C LEU A 22 5.03 1.58 7.02
N ALA A 23 5.53 2.63 6.37
CA ALA A 23 4.68 3.50 5.56
C ALA A 23 4.05 2.74 4.39
N ALA A 24 4.83 1.98 3.62
CA ALA A 24 4.34 1.23 2.46
C ALA A 24 3.28 0.18 2.83
N ARG A 25 3.38 -0.43 4.03
CA ARG A 25 2.39 -1.38 4.58
C ARG A 25 0.98 -0.78 4.72
N ARG A 26 0.88 0.53 4.95
CA ARG A 26 -0.40 1.24 5.06
C ARG A 26 -0.99 1.67 3.72
N THR A 27 -0.29 1.37 2.63
CA THR A 27 -0.73 1.70 1.27
C THR A 27 -1.32 0.49 0.57
N GLN A 28 -1.98 0.70 -0.57
CA GLN A 28 -2.44 -0.39 -1.42
C GLN A 28 -1.32 -1.31 -1.94
N ALA A 29 -0.07 -0.82 -1.99
CA ALA A 29 1.07 -1.66 -2.30
C ALA A 29 1.36 -2.66 -1.17
N GLY A 30 1.10 -2.30 0.10
CA GLY A 30 1.26 -3.15 1.28
C GLY A 30 2.70 -3.57 1.60
N VAL A 31 3.64 -3.29 0.70
CA VAL A 31 5.08 -3.55 0.79
C VAL A 31 5.82 -2.46 0.03
N VAL A 32 7.13 -2.37 0.24
CA VAL A 32 7.98 -1.44 -0.51
C VAL A 32 8.04 -1.88 -1.98
N VAL A 33 7.80 -0.93 -2.89
CA VAL A 33 7.76 -1.17 -4.34
C VAL A 33 8.83 -0.36 -5.05
N VAL A 34 9.28 -0.85 -6.20
CA VAL A 34 10.25 -0.15 -7.05
C VAL A 34 9.62 1.11 -7.64
N HIS A 35 10.38 2.20 -7.72
CA HIS A 35 9.97 3.41 -8.44
C HIS A 35 9.64 3.04 -9.89
N GLY A 36 8.45 3.40 -10.38
CA GLY A 36 8.03 3.03 -11.74
C GLY A 36 8.99 3.52 -12.82
N VAL A 37 9.46 4.76 -12.70
CA VAL A 37 10.50 5.31 -13.59
C VAL A 37 11.79 4.50 -13.53
N HIS A 38 12.22 4.06 -12.35
CA HIS A 38 13.42 3.24 -12.22
C HIS A 38 13.27 1.90 -12.96
N ALA A 39 12.13 1.22 -12.80
CA ALA A 39 11.86 -0.01 -13.54
C ALA A 39 11.88 0.20 -15.06
N MET A 40 11.37 1.34 -15.53
CA MET A 40 11.44 1.71 -16.94
C MET A 40 12.87 1.95 -17.42
N LEU A 41 13.66 2.76 -16.70
CA LEU A 41 15.05 3.05 -17.04
C LEU A 41 15.90 1.77 -17.05
N TRP A 42 15.69 0.87 -16.09
CA TRP A 42 16.32 -0.44 -16.05
C TRP A 42 15.97 -1.28 -17.29
N ALA A 43 14.69 -1.39 -17.64
CA ALA A 43 14.26 -2.20 -18.80
C ALA A 43 14.81 -1.65 -20.13
N LEU A 44 14.84 -0.33 -20.28
CA LEU A 44 15.43 0.35 -21.43
C LEU A 44 16.93 0.08 -21.54
N GLU A 45 17.65 0.19 -20.43
CA GLU A 45 19.08 -0.07 -20.37
C GLU A 45 19.41 -1.53 -20.69
N CYS A 46 18.64 -2.48 -20.16
CA CYS A 46 18.78 -3.91 -20.49
C CYS A 46 18.56 -4.17 -21.99
N TRP A 47 17.52 -3.55 -22.58
CA TRP A 47 17.23 -3.70 -24.01
C TRP A 47 18.36 -3.14 -24.88
N LEU A 48 18.85 -1.93 -24.57
CA LEU A 48 19.95 -1.32 -25.33
C LEU A 48 21.24 -2.16 -25.22
N ASN A 49 21.57 -2.66 -24.04
CA ASN A 49 22.73 -3.53 -23.85
C ASN A 49 22.59 -4.90 -24.55
N ALA A 50 21.37 -5.34 -24.85
CA ALA A 50 21.09 -6.54 -25.63
C ALA A 50 21.10 -6.30 -27.17
N GLY A 51 21.59 -5.14 -27.63
CA GLY A 51 21.64 -4.78 -29.06
C GLY A 51 20.40 -4.03 -29.56
N GLY A 52 19.73 -3.30 -28.68
CA GLY A 52 18.62 -2.39 -29.04
C GLY A 52 19.05 -1.28 -30.02
N VAL A 53 18.06 -0.60 -30.60
CA VAL A 53 18.28 0.47 -31.59
C VAL A 53 18.60 1.80 -30.90
N GLU A 54 19.57 2.54 -31.43
CA GLU A 54 20.06 3.79 -30.82
C GLU A 54 19.18 5.03 -31.07
N THR A 55 18.19 4.93 -31.97
CA THR A 55 17.28 6.03 -32.29
C THR A 55 15.95 5.85 -31.56
N VAL A 56 15.77 6.55 -30.45
CA VAL A 56 14.49 6.66 -29.74
C VAL A 56 14.03 8.12 -29.77
N SER A 57 12.82 8.35 -30.31
CA SER A 57 12.20 9.68 -30.40
C SER A 57 11.03 9.87 -29.42
N ALA A 58 10.41 8.78 -28.97
CA ALA A 58 9.30 8.85 -28.02
C ALA A 58 9.19 7.58 -27.17
N ILE A 59 8.62 7.72 -25.97
CA ILE A 59 8.29 6.63 -25.05
C ILE A 59 6.85 6.81 -24.58
N SER A 60 6.04 5.76 -24.75
CA SER A 60 4.73 5.62 -24.10
C SER A 60 4.79 4.47 -23.11
N ALA A 61 4.63 4.77 -21.83
CA ALA A 61 4.72 3.81 -20.75
C ALA A 61 3.39 3.65 -20.00
N ARG A 62 3.13 2.43 -19.56
CA ARG A 62 2.01 2.08 -18.69
C ARG A 62 2.50 1.14 -17.59
N PHE A 63 2.14 1.47 -16.36
CA PHE A 63 2.47 0.69 -15.17
C PHE A 63 1.17 0.04 -14.68
N ASP A 64 1.03 -1.26 -14.95
CA ASP A 64 -0.22 -1.99 -14.70
C ASP A 64 -0.25 -2.57 -13.27
N LYS A 65 0.91 -2.97 -12.74
CA LYS A 65 1.07 -3.52 -11.40
C LYS A 65 2.38 -3.03 -10.78
N PHE A 66 2.44 -3.03 -9.45
CA PHE A 66 3.69 -2.75 -8.75
C PHE A 66 4.73 -3.85 -9.00
N VAL A 67 5.99 -3.42 -9.11
CA VAL A 67 7.16 -4.29 -8.96
C VAL A 67 7.53 -4.26 -7.48
N GLU A 68 7.40 -5.38 -6.78
CA GLU A 68 7.72 -5.44 -5.34
C GLU A 68 9.24 -5.56 -5.17
N VAL A 69 9.80 -4.90 -4.14
CA VAL A 69 11.24 -5.02 -3.88
C VAL A 69 11.55 -6.46 -3.44
N GLY A 70 12.33 -7.17 -4.25
CA GLY A 70 12.63 -8.59 -4.08
C GLY A 70 12.08 -9.47 -5.20
N ASP A 71 11.18 -8.93 -6.05
CA ASP A 71 10.72 -9.64 -7.25
C ASP A 71 11.90 -9.94 -8.19
N LEU A 72 11.93 -11.18 -8.70
CA LEU A 72 12.73 -11.50 -9.88
C LEU A 72 11.93 -11.07 -11.12
N VAL A 73 12.42 -10.04 -11.81
CA VAL A 73 11.75 -9.50 -13.00
C VAL A 73 12.56 -9.72 -14.27
N GLU A 74 11.86 -9.88 -15.38
CA GLU A 74 12.42 -9.99 -16.73
C GLU A 74 11.84 -8.90 -17.63
N ALA A 75 12.67 -8.36 -18.52
CA ALA A 75 12.26 -7.45 -19.58
C ALA A 75 12.28 -8.20 -20.92
N ARG A 76 11.15 -8.21 -21.63
CA ARG A 76 11.01 -8.85 -22.94
C ARG A 76 10.79 -7.79 -24.00
N ALA A 77 11.57 -7.86 -25.08
CA ALA A 77 11.53 -6.90 -26.17
C ALA A 77 10.98 -7.54 -27.45
N SER A 78 10.04 -6.87 -28.10
CA SER A 78 9.63 -7.15 -29.48
C SER A 78 9.92 -5.91 -30.32
N THR A 79 10.88 -6.02 -31.23
CA THR A 79 11.36 -4.89 -32.04
C THR A 79 10.92 -5.05 -33.49
N THR A 80 10.37 -3.97 -34.04
CA THR A 80 10.03 -3.83 -35.46
C THR A 80 10.82 -2.66 -36.05
N ARG A 81 10.68 -2.42 -37.36
CA ARG A 81 11.35 -1.29 -38.02
C ARG A 81 10.93 0.08 -37.45
N ASN A 82 9.68 0.21 -37.00
CA ASN A 82 9.10 1.51 -36.62
C ASN A 82 9.04 1.72 -35.09
N GLY A 83 9.42 0.71 -34.31
CA GLY A 83 9.38 0.82 -32.85
C GLY A 83 9.59 -0.50 -32.12
N THR A 84 9.79 -0.38 -30.81
CA THR A 84 9.98 -1.51 -29.90
C THR A 84 8.93 -1.50 -28.82
N ARG A 85 8.37 -2.66 -28.52
CA ARG A 85 7.54 -2.92 -27.35
C ARG A 85 8.37 -3.67 -26.32
N LEU A 86 8.58 -3.05 -25.16
CA LEU A 86 9.22 -3.65 -23.98
C LEU A 86 8.15 -3.98 -22.95
N GLU A 87 8.16 -5.20 -22.43
CA GLU A 87 7.24 -5.65 -21.40
C GLU A 87 8.02 -6.18 -20.21
N VAL A 88 7.69 -5.71 -19.01
CA VAL A 88 8.30 -6.17 -17.76
C VAL A 88 7.37 -7.19 -17.12
N TYR A 89 7.91 -8.36 -16.80
CA TYR A 89 7.19 -9.47 -16.16
C TYR A 89 7.82 -9.83 -14.82
N SER A 90 6.98 -10.19 -13.86
CA SER A 90 7.33 -11.14 -12.80
C SER A 90 6.68 -12.44 -13.21
N ALA A 91 7.49 -13.45 -13.49
CA ALA A 91 7.07 -14.74 -14.02
C ALA A 91 5.95 -14.66 -15.09
N ARG A 92 4.67 -14.89 -14.78
CA ARG A 92 3.55 -14.79 -15.76
C ARG A 92 2.79 -13.46 -15.72
N SER A 93 2.96 -12.67 -14.67
CA SER A 93 2.28 -11.38 -14.52
C SER A 93 3.04 -10.26 -15.23
N ARG A 94 2.41 -9.66 -16.26
CA ARG A 94 2.90 -8.41 -16.87
C ARG A 94 2.71 -7.26 -15.88
N LEU A 95 3.80 -6.57 -15.55
CA LEU A 95 3.84 -5.48 -14.57
C LEU A 95 3.80 -4.11 -15.25
N ALA A 96 4.50 -3.96 -16.38
CA ALA A 96 4.54 -2.72 -17.13
C ALA A 96 4.76 -2.98 -18.63
N VAL A 97 4.42 -2.00 -19.46
CA VAL A 97 4.71 -1.98 -20.90
C VAL A 97 5.21 -0.61 -21.33
N PHE A 98 6.26 -0.60 -22.14
CA PHE A 98 6.89 0.59 -22.70
C PHE A 98 6.95 0.45 -24.22
N ASN A 99 6.33 1.37 -24.94
CA ASN A 99 6.35 1.41 -26.39
C ASN A 99 7.28 2.55 -26.82
N LEU A 100 8.29 2.22 -27.62
CA LEU A 100 9.32 3.11 -28.12
C LEU A 100 9.09 3.37 -29.60
N ARG A 101 9.25 4.62 -30.04
CA ARG A 101 9.24 4.97 -31.47
C ARG A 101 10.66 5.20 -31.97
N HIS A 102 10.95 4.62 -33.14
CA HIS A 102 12.27 4.67 -33.79
C HIS A 102 12.21 5.57 -35.03
N GLU A 103 12.09 6.86 -34.80
CA GLU A 103 12.06 7.88 -35.86
C GLU A 103 13.13 8.94 -35.57
N GLU A 104 13.44 9.78 -36.55
CA GLU A 104 14.25 10.97 -36.29
C GLU A 104 13.57 11.85 -35.26
N ARG A 105 14.37 12.43 -34.35
CA ARG A 105 13.84 13.35 -33.35
C ARG A 105 13.33 14.60 -34.05
N PRO A 106 12.15 15.11 -33.67
CA PRO A 106 11.71 16.39 -34.19
C PRO A 106 12.74 17.47 -33.83
N ARG A 107 13.04 18.35 -34.79
CA ARG A 107 13.77 19.59 -34.51
C ARG A 107 12.97 20.39 -33.49
N SER A 108 13.66 20.98 -32.51
CA SER A 108 13.03 21.71 -31.41
C SER A 108 12.01 22.72 -31.95
N ALA A 109 10.75 22.60 -31.52
CA ALA A 109 9.84 23.73 -31.63
C ALA A 109 10.43 24.89 -30.81
N ARG A 110 10.27 26.14 -31.27
CA ARG A 110 10.68 27.34 -30.50
C ARG A 110 10.15 27.24 -29.07
N GLU A 111 10.86 27.85 -28.12
CA GLU A 111 10.55 27.81 -26.68
C GLU A 111 9.16 28.35 -26.32
N ASP A 112 8.51 29.04 -27.25
CA ASP A 112 7.19 29.61 -27.02
C ASP A 112 6.09 28.54 -26.94
N ASP A 113 5.23 28.72 -25.94
CA ASP A 113 3.92 28.10 -25.77
C ASP A 113 3.83 26.82 -24.91
N VAL A 114 4.39 26.88 -23.70
CA VAL A 114 3.67 26.27 -22.56
C VAL A 114 3.52 27.38 -21.53
N GLY A 115 2.28 27.77 -21.23
CA GLY A 115 1.96 28.73 -20.16
C GLY A 115 2.24 28.17 -18.76
N VAL A 116 3.48 27.72 -18.53
CA VAL A 116 3.99 27.23 -17.26
C VAL A 116 4.62 28.39 -16.51
N SER A 117 4.36 28.47 -15.21
CA SER A 117 4.93 29.50 -14.36
C SER A 117 6.45 29.49 -14.41
N SER A 118 7.05 30.68 -14.48
CA SER A 118 8.49 30.91 -14.32
C SER A 118 9.00 30.66 -12.89
N ASP A 119 8.10 30.39 -11.94
CA ASP A 119 8.47 30.20 -10.55
C ASP A 119 9.21 28.87 -10.38
N MET A 120 10.46 28.99 -9.93
CA MET A 120 11.29 27.85 -9.55
C MET A 120 10.77 27.28 -8.23
N ILE A 121 10.40 26.00 -8.25
CA ILE A 121 9.97 25.22 -7.09
C ILE A 121 11.17 24.46 -6.55
N ASP A 122 11.43 24.61 -5.26
CA ASP A 122 12.37 23.77 -4.53
C ASP A 122 11.75 22.38 -4.29
N ILE A 123 12.55 21.33 -4.53
CA ILE A 123 12.13 19.97 -4.22
C ILE A 123 12.06 19.84 -2.70
N PRO A 124 10.90 19.49 -2.13
CA PRO A 124 10.75 19.42 -0.68
C PRO A 124 11.56 18.26 -0.11
N SER A 125 12.01 18.38 1.14
CA SER A 125 12.79 17.34 1.83
C SER A 125 11.97 16.09 2.13
N GLU A 126 10.67 16.27 2.34
CA GLU A 126 9.65 15.23 2.47
C GLU A 126 8.60 15.40 1.37
N PRO A 127 7.94 14.34 0.90
CA PRO A 127 6.89 14.47 -0.10
C PRO A 127 5.76 15.38 0.36
N SER A 128 5.31 16.28 -0.52
CA SER A 128 4.12 17.09 -0.27
C SER A 128 2.91 16.20 -0.01
N SER A 129 2.16 16.47 1.06
CA SER A 129 0.94 15.76 1.40
C SER A 129 -0.28 16.53 0.89
N LEU A 130 -0.49 16.54 -0.42
CA LEU A 130 -1.59 17.27 -1.07
C LEU A 130 -2.85 16.41 -1.14
N ASP A 131 -4.02 17.04 -0.95
CA ASP A 131 -5.28 16.43 -1.33
C ASP A 131 -5.47 16.43 -2.87
N PHE A 132 -6.59 15.88 -3.35
CA PHE A 132 -6.84 15.80 -4.79
C PHE A 132 -7.00 17.17 -5.45
N GLU A 133 -7.68 18.10 -4.79
CA GLU A 133 -8.01 19.43 -5.34
C GLU A 133 -6.80 20.36 -5.33
N GLU A 134 -5.95 20.25 -4.32
CA GLU A 134 -4.65 20.93 -4.23
C GLU A 134 -3.71 20.40 -5.30
N ALA A 135 -3.57 19.07 -5.41
CA ALA A 135 -2.71 18.45 -6.42
C ALA A 135 -3.16 18.82 -7.83
N ALA A 136 -4.48 18.91 -8.09
CA ALA A 136 -5.05 19.27 -9.38
C ALA A 136 -4.73 20.71 -9.85
N LYS A 137 -4.29 21.60 -8.94
CA LYS A 137 -3.94 22.99 -9.25
C LYS A 137 -2.43 23.21 -9.39
N ALA A 138 -1.62 22.17 -9.19
CA ALA A 138 -0.17 22.29 -9.14
C ALA A 138 0.44 22.63 -10.50
N ALA A 139 1.37 23.58 -10.51
CA ALA A 139 2.17 23.96 -11.66
C ALA A 139 3.47 24.64 -11.19
N GLY A 140 4.51 24.60 -12.01
CA GLY A 140 5.75 25.35 -11.79
C GLY A 140 6.94 24.72 -12.49
N THR A 141 8.15 25.16 -12.15
CA THR A 141 9.38 24.65 -12.75
C THR A 141 10.31 24.14 -11.67
N MET A 142 10.73 22.87 -11.73
CA MET A 142 11.70 22.33 -10.77
C MET A 142 13.10 22.20 -11.40
N ARG A 143 14.13 22.26 -10.56
CA ARG A 143 15.49 21.91 -11.00
C ARG A 143 15.69 20.39 -10.92
N VAL A 144 15.97 19.78 -12.06
CA VAL A 144 16.30 18.36 -12.21
C VAL A 144 17.70 18.09 -11.70
N LEU A 145 17.85 17.01 -10.92
CA LEU A 145 19.15 16.54 -10.46
C LEU A 145 19.88 15.82 -11.61
N ALA A 146 21.15 16.17 -11.83
CA ALA A 146 21.96 15.54 -12.85
C ALA A 146 22.34 14.10 -12.43
N ILE A 147 22.07 13.13 -13.30
CA ILE A 147 22.46 11.73 -13.06
C ILE A 147 23.90 11.53 -13.55
N ALA A 148 24.86 11.65 -12.64
CA ALA A 148 26.29 11.50 -12.97
C ALA A 148 26.67 10.04 -13.35
N SER A 149 26.05 9.06 -12.69
CA SER A 149 26.35 7.63 -12.81
C SER A 149 25.07 6.81 -12.97
N GLY A 150 25.02 5.93 -13.97
CA GLY A 150 23.87 5.06 -14.26
C GLY A 150 23.39 5.18 -15.71
N PHE A 151 22.77 4.11 -16.21
CA PHE A 151 22.15 4.02 -17.55
C PHE A 151 23.04 4.49 -18.72
N PRO A 152 24.29 4.00 -18.85
CA PRO A 152 25.23 4.48 -19.87
C PRO A 152 24.76 4.25 -21.31
N ALA A 153 24.07 3.14 -21.59
CA ALA A 153 23.53 2.91 -22.93
C ALA A 153 22.42 3.91 -23.24
N LEU A 154 21.49 4.11 -22.31
CA LEU A 154 20.39 5.07 -22.48
C LEU A 154 20.89 6.51 -22.63
N ARG A 155 21.91 6.90 -21.88
CA ARG A 155 22.56 8.22 -22.00
C ARG A 155 23.15 8.46 -23.38
N ARG A 156 23.81 7.45 -23.97
CA ARG A 156 24.30 7.55 -25.37
C ARG A 156 23.15 7.69 -26.37
N THR A 157 22.04 7.01 -26.12
CA THR A 157 20.85 7.02 -26.99
C THR A 157 20.11 8.36 -26.93
N ILE A 158 19.60 8.76 -25.75
CA ILE A 158 18.69 9.93 -25.61
C ILE A 158 19.34 11.17 -24.99
N GLY A 159 20.60 11.08 -24.56
CA GLY A 159 21.34 12.19 -23.96
C GLY A 159 21.16 12.32 -22.45
N ASP A 160 22.16 12.90 -21.79
CA ASP A 160 22.23 13.05 -20.32
C ASP A 160 21.07 13.87 -19.74
N ALA A 161 20.68 14.95 -20.43
CA ALA A 161 19.56 15.79 -20.03
C ALA A 161 18.25 14.99 -20.03
N ALA A 162 17.97 14.22 -21.09
CA ALA A 162 16.73 13.46 -21.20
C ALA A 162 16.65 12.34 -20.17
N VAL A 163 17.75 11.62 -19.90
CA VAL A 163 17.79 10.60 -18.84
C VAL A 163 17.56 11.22 -17.46
N SER A 164 18.17 12.37 -17.18
CA SER A 164 17.94 13.12 -15.94
C SER A 164 16.49 13.60 -15.85
N GLY A 165 15.94 14.08 -16.97
CA GLY A 165 14.54 14.49 -17.06
C GLY A 165 13.57 13.35 -16.77
N LEU A 166 13.79 12.17 -17.34
CA LEU A 166 12.97 10.98 -17.06
C LEU A 166 12.98 10.66 -15.56
N ALA A 167 14.14 10.68 -14.90
CA ALA A 167 14.21 10.50 -13.44
C ALA A 167 13.49 11.63 -12.68
N GLY A 168 13.58 12.87 -13.16
CA GLY A 168 12.84 14.01 -12.63
C GLY A 168 11.32 13.83 -12.65
N LEU A 169 10.77 13.06 -13.59
CA LEU A 169 9.34 12.72 -13.59
C LEU A 169 8.94 11.93 -12.33
N SER A 170 9.85 11.11 -11.79
CA SER A 170 9.65 10.45 -10.49
C SER A 170 9.53 11.49 -9.39
N THR A 171 10.40 12.50 -9.38
CA THR A 171 10.41 13.55 -8.36
C THR A 171 9.17 14.44 -8.42
N ILE A 172 8.72 14.83 -9.62
CA ILE A 172 7.46 15.58 -9.78
C ILE A 172 6.32 14.80 -9.13
N VAL A 173 6.17 13.52 -9.49
CA VAL A 173 5.06 12.69 -9.03
C VAL A 173 5.19 12.34 -7.54
N GLY A 174 6.37 11.88 -7.13
CA GLY A 174 6.67 11.31 -5.82
C GLY A 174 6.88 12.33 -4.72
N MET A 175 7.34 13.55 -5.05
CA MET A 175 7.67 14.59 -4.08
C MET A 175 6.80 15.84 -4.18
N ILE A 176 6.41 16.28 -5.38
CA ILE A 176 5.78 17.60 -5.58
C ILE A 176 4.26 17.49 -5.71
N THR A 177 3.78 16.80 -6.75
CA THR A 177 2.35 16.60 -7.00
C THR A 177 2.09 15.25 -7.71
N PRO A 178 1.27 14.36 -7.13
CA PRO A 178 0.56 14.48 -5.85
C PRO A 178 1.45 14.36 -4.61
N GLY A 179 2.73 14.02 -4.77
CA GLY A 179 3.66 13.84 -3.65
C GLY A 179 3.40 12.54 -2.89
N LEU A 180 3.16 12.63 -1.58
CA LEU A 180 3.07 11.50 -0.64
C LEU A 180 2.08 10.41 -1.09
N HIS A 181 0.96 10.81 -1.67
CA HIS A 181 -0.13 9.92 -2.07
C HIS A 181 -0.06 9.48 -3.53
N SER A 182 1.04 9.73 -4.24
CA SER A 182 1.15 9.40 -5.65
C SER A 182 1.25 7.89 -5.93
N ILE A 183 0.80 7.49 -7.13
CA ILE A 183 1.19 6.27 -7.84
C ILE A 183 1.33 6.61 -9.32
N LEU A 184 2.52 6.40 -9.88
CA LEU A 184 2.75 6.54 -11.31
C LEU A 184 1.92 5.51 -12.11
N ALA A 185 1.08 6.01 -13.02
CA ALA A 185 0.20 5.19 -13.86
C ALA A 185 0.75 5.03 -15.29
N GLY A 186 1.43 6.06 -15.80
CA GLY A 186 2.04 6.02 -17.12
C GLY A 186 2.65 7.36 -17.52
N LEU A 187 3.23 7.40 -18.70
CA LEU A 187 3.72 8.62 -19.32
C LEU A 187 3.70 8.49 -20.85
N ASP A 188 3.64 9.61 -21.53
CA ASP A 188 3.80 9.73 -22.98
C ASP A 188 4.74 10.91 -23.22
N VAL A 189 5.98 10.64 -23.60
CA VAL A 189 7.01 11.67 -23.78
C VAL A 189 7.69 11.55 -25.14
N THR A 190 8.08 12.69 -25.67
CA THR A 190 8.89 12.83 -26.89
C THR A 190 10.20 13.51 -26.55
N PHE A 191 11.27 13.17 -27.28
CA PHE A 191 12.60 13.73 -27.08
C PHE A 191 12.95 14.70 -28.22
N ASP A 192 13.53 15.84 -27.86
CA ASP A 192 13.96 16.87 -28.81
C ASP A 192 15.46 16.72 -29.13
N GLU A 193 15.86 17.08 -30.36
CA GLU A 193 17.24 16.90 -30.86
C GLU A 193 18.26 17.90 -30.25
N LEU A 194 17.80 19.08 -29.82
CA LEU A 194 18.63 20.24 -29.44
C LEU A 194 18.50 20.64 -27.97
N ALA A 195 18.33 19.66 -27.07
CA ALA A 195 18.20 19.94 -25.65
C ALA A 195 19.48 20.60 -25.09
N THR A 196 19.42 21.90 -24.80
CA THR A 196 20.42 22.59 -23.99
C THR A 196 20.44 21.94 -22.59
N PRO A 197 21.58 21.85 -21.89
CA PRO A 197 21.67 21.26 -20.54
C PRO A 197 20.96 22.08 -19.44
N ALA A 198 19.97 22.89 -19.78
CA ALA A 198 19.13 23.55 -18.79
C ALA A 198 18.35 22.45 -18.04
N TYR A 199 18.81 22.12 -16.84
CA TYR A 199 18.20 21.13 -15.94
C TYR A 199 16.90 21.66 -15.30
N GLY A 200 16.10 22.43 -16.03
CA GLY A 200 14.78 22.88 -15.60
C GLY A 200 13.71 21.97 -16.19
N MET A 201 12.73 21.58 -15.37
CA MET A 201 11.57 20.84 -15.81
C MET A 201 10.31 21.56 -15.38
N ALA A 202 9.65 22.17 -16.36
CA ALA A 202 8.35 22.81 -16.24
C ALA A 202 7.27 21.73 -16.18
N PHE A 203 6.29 21.89 -15.29
CA PHE A 203 5.13 21.01 -15.19
C PHE A 203 3.85 21.78 -14.87
N LYS A 204 2.71 21.21 -15.27
CA LYS A 204 1.37 21.72 -14.96
C LYS A 204 0.36 20.59 -14.99
N VAL A 205 -0.52 20.51 -13.99
CA VAL A 205 -1.67 19.62 -14.09
C VAL A 205 -2.66 20.22 -15.11
N GLU A 206 -2.89 19.51 -16.21
CA GLU A 206 -3.79 19.95 -17.28
C GLU A 206 -5.16 19.31 -17.19
N ARG A 207 -5.23 18.10 -16.65
CA ARG A 207 -6.49 17.38 -16.48
C ARG A 207 -6.53 16.61 -15.17
N ALA A 208 -7.62 16.82 -14.43
CA ALA A 208 -7.95 16.05 -13.24
C ALA A 208 -9.25 15.25 -13.49
N ARG A 209 -9.26 13.98 -13.08
CA ARG A 209 -10.44 13.11 -13.09
C ARG A 209 -10.75 12.65 -11.67
N PRO A 210 -11.67 13.34 -10.96
CA PRO A 210 -11.99 13.02 -9.56
C PRO A 210 -12.57 11.62 -9.38
N ASP A 211 -13.36 11.14 -10.34
CA ASP A 211 -14.04 9.83 -10.35
C ASP A 211 -13.06 8.64 -10.24
N VAL A 212 -11.91 8.74 -10.92
CA VAL A 212 -10.84 7.73 -10.88
C VAL A 212 -9.59 8.22 -10.13
N ARG A 213 -9.68 9.40 -9.50
CA ARG A 213 -8.58 10.12 -8.83
C ARG A 213 -7.27 10.10 -9.62
N LEU A 214 -7.33 10.48 -10.88
CA LEU A 214 -6.20 10.43 -11.82
C LEU A 214 -5.88 11.82 -12.40
N LEU A 215 -4.62 12.22 -12.31
CA LEU A 215 -4.09 13.48 -12.85
C LEU A 215 -3.26 13.21 -14.11
N ASP A 216 -3.42 14.07 -15.11
CA ASP A 216 -2.49 14.21 -16.25
C ASP A 216 -1.69 15.50 -16.07
N ILE A 217 -0.37 15.34 -15.96
CA ILE A 217 0.59 16.40 -15.72
C ILE A 217 1.38 16.62 -17.00
N ALA A 218 1.21 17.77 -17.66
CA ALA A 218 2.09 18.16 -18.75
C ALA A 218 3.47 18.49 -18.22
N VAL A 219 4.50 18.07 -18.95
CA VAL A 219 5.91 18.31 -18.61
C VAL A 219 6.69 18.78 -19.83
N ARG A 220 7.64 19.69 -19.64
CA ARG A 220 8.57 20.14 -20.67
C ARG A 220 9.89 20.57 -20.04
N GLY A 221 11.01 20.21 -20.66
CA GLY A 221 12.34 20.57 -20.19
C GLY A 221 13.29 19.39 -20.23
N CYS A 222 14.58 19.63 -20.00
CA CYS A 222 15.61 18.60 -20.05
C CYS A 222 15.59 17.74 -21.35
N GLY A 223 15.19 18.32 -22.48
CA GLY A 223 15.11 17.61 -23.75
C GLY A 223 13.94 16.65 -23.93
N LEU A 224 12.94 16.74 -23.05
CA LEU A 224 11.69 15.99 -23.19
C LEU A 224 10.48 16.90 -23.09
N ARG A 225 9.37 16.45 -23.68
CA ARG A 225 8.04 17.03 -23.51
C ARG A 225 6.97 15.96 -23.59
N GLY A 226 5.87 16.15 -22.87
CA GLY A 226 4.74 15.22 -22.93
C GLY A 226 3.88 15.25 -21.68
N THR A 227 3.30 14.12 -21.33
CA THR A 227 2.35 13.99 -20.22
C THR A 227 2.76 12.84 -19.30
N VAL A 228 2.71 13.07 -17.99
CA VAL A 228 2.83 12.05 -16.95
C VAL A 228 1.46 11.83 -16.32
N ARG A 229 1.07 10.58 -16.13
CA ARG A 229 -0.23 10.18 -15.57
C ARG A 229 -0.01 9.55 -14.21
N THR A 230 -0.71 10.04 -13.19
CA THR A 230 -0.54 9.58 -11.81
C THR A 230 -1.85 9.53 -11.05
N PHE A 231 -2.06 8.45 -10.30
CA PHE A 231 -3.17 8.35 -9.36
C PHE A 231 -2.86 9.12 -8.08
N VAL A 232 -3.90 9.65 -7.44
CA VAL A 232 -3.85 10.20 -6.08
C VAL A 232 -4.51 9.19 -5.15
N ARG A 233 -3.71 8.55 -4.29
CA ARG A 233 -4.21 7.62 -3.28
C ARG A 233 -4.97 8.35 -2.20
N SER A 234 -5.86 7.63 -1.52
CA SER A 234 -6.43 8.14 -0.27
C SER A 234 -5.35 8.06 0.82
N PRO A 235 -5.33 9.01 1.76
CA PRO A 235 -4.56 8.85 2.97
C PRO A 235 -5.01 7.59 3.72
N PRO A 236 -4.15 7.00 4.58
CA PRO A 236 -4.55 5.91 5.46
C PRO A 236 -5.81 6.25 6.26
N VAL A 237 -6.64 5.25 6.52
CA VAL A 237 -7.93 5.46 7.19
C VAL A 237 -7.67 5.81 8.66
N THR A 238 -8.18 6.95 9.11
CA THR A 238 -8.15 7.33 10.52
C THR A 238 -9.42 6.85 11.20
N GLN A 239 -9.29 6.14 12.32
CA GLN A 239 -10.44 5.67 13.10
C GLN A 239 -10.90 6.75 14.09
N PRO A 240 -12.18 6.76 14.50
CA PRO A 240 -12.64 7.64 15.58
C PRO A 240 -11.81 7.45 16.86
N THR A 241 -11.75 8.51 17.68
CA THR A 241 -11.04 8.49 18.96
C THR A 241 -11.83 7.68 20.00
N THR A 242 -11.16 7.28 21.09
CA THR A 242 -11.84 6.65 22.23
C THR A 242 -12.91 7.56 22.83
N GLN A 243 -12.68 8.88 22.80
CA GLN A 243 -13.68 9.85 23.24
C GLN A 243 -14.92 9.84 22.34
N ASP A 244 -14.77 9.70 21.03
CA ASP A 244 -15.90 9.58 20.09
C ASP A 244 -16.72 8.31 20.38
N MET A 245 -16.05 7.20 20.74
CA MET A 245 -16.72 5.92 21.02
C MET A 245 -17.68 5.98 22.21
N ARG A 246 -17.47 6.89 23.16
CA ARG A 246 -18.34 7.06 24.34
C ARG A 246 -19.76 7.50 24.00
N ALA A 247 -19.99 8.08 22.83
CA ALA A 247 -21.33 8.40 22.38
C ALA A 247 -22.16 7.15 22.04
N PHE A 248 -21.51 5.98 21.88
CA PHE A 248 -22.14 4.76 21.35
C PHE A 248 -22.09 3.57 22.33
N VAL A 249 -21.34 3.68 23.42
CA VAL A 249 -21.14 2.65 24.44
C VAL A 249 -21.33 3.26 25.82
N GLY A 250 -22.07 2.59 26.71
CA GLY A 250 -22.23 3.00 28.09
C GLY A 250 -20.93 2.78 28.88
N MET A 251 -20.60 3.71 29.79
CA MET A 251 -19.30 3.73 30.50
C MET A 251 -18.97 2.46 31.30
N ALA A 252 -19.96 1.65 31.65
CA ALA A 252 -19.80 0.43 32.44
C ALA A 252 -20.28 -0.82 31.70
N ASP A 253 -20.56 -0.73 30.39
CA ASP A 253 -21.08 -1.85 29.59
C ASP A 253 -20.13 -3.07 29.63
N PHE A 254 -18.83 -2.83 29.82
CA PHE A 254 -17.77 -3.84 29.81
C PHE A 254 -16.86 -3.75 31.05
N GLU A 255 -17.35 -3.15 32.14
CA GLU A 255 -16.58 -2.98 33.37
C GLU A 255 -16.14 -4.33 33.96
N GLY A 256 -14.89 -4.40 34.43
CA GLY A 256 -14.32 -5.59 35.04
C GLY A 256 -13.91 -6.70 34.04
N ARG A 257 -14.04 -6.48 32.73
CA ARG A 257 -13.61 -7.43 31.70
C ARG A 257 -12.15 -7.23 31.31
N ASN A 258 -11.39 -8.31 31.27
CA ASN A 258 -10.06 -8.36 30.67
C ASN A 258 -10.16 -8.87 29.22
N VAL A 259 -9.79 -8.02 28.26
CA VAL A 259 -9.93 -8.33 26.84
C VAL A 259 -8.56 -8.37 26.15
N LEU A 260 -8.27 -9.47 25.48
CA LEU A 260 -7.15 -9.58 24.55
C LEU A 260 -7.61 -9.30 23.13
N ILE A 261 -6.92 -8.40 22.42
CA ILE A 261 -7.20 -8.08 21.01
C ILE A 261 -5.96 -8.39 20.18
N ILE A 262 -6.01 -9.48 19.43
CA ILE A 262 -4.93 -9.83 18.51
C ILE A 262 -5.05 -9.01 17.23
N GLY A 263 -4.08 -8.13 16.98
CA GLY A 263 -4.12 -7.18 15.86
C GLY A 263 -4.87 -5.89 16.18
N GLY A 264 -4.66 -5.33 17.38
CA GLY A 264 -5.33 -4.12 17.86
C GLY A 264 -4.68 -2.80 17.45
N SER A 265 -3.54 -2.81 16.74
CA SER A 265 -2.81 -1.59 16.40
C SER A 265 -3.40 -0.76 15.25
N ARG A 266 -4.41 -1.27 14.53
CA ARG A 266 -5.07 -0.55 13.42
C ARG A 266 -6.39 -1.20 13.01
N GLY A 267 -7.18 -0.47 12.23
CA GLY A 267 -8.36 -1.01 11.53
C GLY A 267 -9.44 -1.48 12.50
N LEU A 268 -10.01 -2.66 12.26
CA LEU A 268 -11.11 -3.19 13.07
C LEU A 268 -10.70 -3.52 14.52
N GLY A 269 -9.46 -3.98 14.72
CA GLY A 269 -8.95 -4.26 16.07
C GLY A 269 -8.77 -2.99 16.90
N GLU A 270 -8.31 -1.90 16.28
CA GLU A 270 -8.25 -0.57 16.93
C GLU A 270 -9.65 -0.09 17.31
N LEU A 271 -10.64 -0.20 16.41
CA LEU A 271 -12.02 0.16 16.71
C LEU A 271 -12.58 -0.63 17.90
N ALA A 272 -12.33 -1.95 17.94
CA ALA A 272 -12.76 -2.79 19.05
C ALA A 272 -12.09 -2.39 20.36
N ALA A 273 -10.79 -2.09 20.33
CA ALA A 273 -10.03 -1.65 21.49
C ALA A 273 -10.60 -0.36 22.09
N LYS A 274 -10.83 0.65 21.24
CA LYS A 274 -11.39 1.94 21.65
C LYS A 274 -12.82 1.80 22.17
N ALA A 275 -13.67 1.01 21.51
CA ALA A 275 -15.05 0.79 21.95
C ALA A 275 -15.12 0.05 23.30
N LEU A 276 -14.32 -1.00 23.48
CA LEU A 276 -14.31 -1.78 24.73
C LEU A 276 -13.73 -0.98 25.89
N ALA A 277 -12.64 -0.24 25.66
CA ALA A 277 -12.06 0.63 26.68
C ALA A 277 -12.97 1.81 27.04
N ALA A 278 -13.69 2.38 26.06
CA ALA A 278 -14.70 3.41 26.31
C ALA A 278 -15.85 2.90 27.21
N GLY A 279 -16.19 1.61 27.12
CA GLY A 279 -17.16 0.94 27.98
C GLY A 279 -16.59 0.35 29.28
N GLY A 280 -15.34 0.67 29.65
CA GLY A 280 -14.77 0.34 30.95
C GLY A 280 -13.93 -0.95 31.03
N ALA A 281 -13.69 -1.63 29.91
CA ALA A 281 -12.87 -2.84 29.88
C ALA A 281 -11.36 -2.56 30.09
N ASN A 282 -10.64 -3.57 30.58
CA ASN A 282 -9.18 -3.63 30.59
C ASN A 282 -8.72 -4.24 29.26
N VAL A 283 -8.17 -3.44 28.35
CA VAL A 283 -7.82 -3.93 27.01
C VAL A 283 -6.32 -4.16 26.88
N THR A 284 -5.92 -5.36 26.48
CA THR A 284 -4.57 -5.66 26.02
C THR A 284 -4.60 -5.79 24.50
N ILE A 285 -4.03 -4.83 23.78
CA ILE A 285 -3.92 -4.91 22.31
C ILE A 285 -2.57 -5.50 21.92
N THR A 286 -2.55 -6.26 20.83
CA THR A 286 -1.31 -6.79 20.29
C THR A 286 -0.95 -6.25 18.91
N TYR A 287 0.36 -6.24 18.63
CA TYR A 287 0.92 -5.91 17.33
C TYR A 287 2.05 -6.87 16.98
N ARG A 288 2.18 -7.21 15.69
CA ARG A 288 3.36 -7.92 15.16
C ARG A 288 4.38 -6.96 14.56
N VAL A 289 3.88 -5.93 13.88
CA VAL A 289 4.64 -4.85 13.24
C VAL A 289 3.83 -3.57 13.45
N GLY A 290 4.51 -2.44 13.62
CA GLY A 290 3.89 -1.14 13.86
C GLY A 290 3.65 -0.88 15.34
N GLN A 291 4.74 -0.79 16.09
CA GLN A 291 4.73 -0.48 17.52
C GLN A 291 4.20 0.93 17.77
N ALA A 292 4.64 1.90 16.97
CA ALA A 292 4.21 3.30 17.10
C ALA A 292 2.69 3.44 16.93
N GLU A 293 2.06 2.67 16.03
CA GLU A 293 0.61 2.66 15.89
C GLU A 293 -0.09 2.07 17.13
N ALA A 294 0.46 0.99 17.71
CA ALA A 294 -0.08 0.43 18.96
C ALA A 294 0.05 1.43 20.13
N GLU A 295 1.19 2.10 20.24
CA GLU A 295 1.44 3.15 21.23
C GLU A 295 0.48 4.34 21.06
N ALA A 296 0.18 4.73 19.82
CA ALA A 296 -0.80 5.78 19.54
C ALA A 296 -2.22 5.39 19.97
N VAL A 297 -2.64 4.13 19.72
CA VAL A 297 -3.94 3.61 20.20
C VAL A 297 -3.97 3.56 21.73
N GLN A 298 -2.90 3.10 22.37
CA GLN A 298 -2.79 3.10 23.82
C GLN A 298 -2.89 4.51 24.41
N ALA A 299 -2.17 5.48 23.82
CA ALA A 299 -2.18 6.86 24.26
C ALA A 299 -3.57 7.51 24.12
N ASP A 300 -4.29 7.23 23.04
CA ASP A 300 -5.67 7.68 22.85
C ASP A 300 -6.62 7.10 23.90
N ILE A 301 -6.52 5.80 24.18
CA ILE A 301 -7.34 5.12 25.19
C ILE A 301 -7.05 5.65 26.59
N VAL A 302 -5.78 5.69 26.99
CA VAL A 302 -5.35 6.14 28.33
C VAL A 302 -5.62 7.63 28.52
N GLY A 303 -5.36 8.45 27.48
CA GLY A 303 -5.68 9.88 27.49
C GLY A 303 -7.17 10.16 27.62
N SER A 304 -8.02 9.23 27.18
CA SER A 304 -9.47 9.28 27.38
C SER A 304 -9.92 8.73 28.74
N GLY A 305 -9.01 8.20 29.58
CA GLY A 305 -9.32 7.62 30.89
C GLY A 305 -9.68 6.13 30.87
N GLY A 306 -9.47 5.44 29.74
CA GLY A 306 -9.56 3.98 29.66
C GLY A 306 -8.27 3.28 30.12
N ARG A 307 -8.26 1.94 30.09
CA ARG A 307 -7.09 1.13 30.47
C ARG A 307 -6.64 0.30 29.28
N CYS A 308 -5.39 0.50 28.86
CA CYS A 308 -4.81 -0.20 27.72
C CYS A 308 -3.35 -0.61 27.95
N GLU A 309 -3.06 -1.88 27.72
CA GLU A 309 -1.71 -2.42 27.61
C GLU A 309 -1.41 -2.82 26.16
N ILE A 310 -0.13 -2.76 25.78
CA ILE A 310 0.34 -3.21 24.46
C ILE A 310 1.31 -4.38 24.61
N LEU A 311 1.17 -5.39 23.76
CA LEU A 311 2.08 -6.52 23.70
C LEU A 311 2.51 -6.82 22.26
N HIS A 312 3.79 -7.13 22.07
CA HIS A 312 4.22 -7.70 20.80
C HIS A 312 3.73 -9.16 20.72
N TYR A 313 3.06 -9.53 19.62
CA TYR A 313 2.54 -10.88 19.42
C TYR A 313 2.55 -11.26 17.93
N ASP A 314 3.13 -12.42 17.63
CA ASP A 314 3.03 -13.08 16.34
C ASP A 314 2.15 -14.33 16.46
N ALA A 315 1.04 -14.35 15.71
CA ALA A 315 0.09 -15.46 15.65
C ALA A 315 0.70 -16.75 15.05
N LEU A 316 1.86 -16.63 14.39
CA LEU A 316 2.61 -17.76 13.84
C LEU A 316 3.58 -18.39 14.85
N GLN A 317 3.78 -17.77 16.01
CA GLN A 317 4.66 -18.28 17.06
C GLN A 317 3.85 -18.85 18.23
N ASP A 318 4.53 -19.56 19.13
CA ASP A 318 3.91 -20.18 20.30
C ASP A 318 3.36 -19.11 21.28
N PRO A 319 2.05 -19.08 21.58
CA PRO A 319 1.47 -18.14 22.53
C PRO A 319 2.07 -18.25 23.94
N ALA A 320 2.46 -19.45 24.39
CA ALA A 320 2.97 -19.65 25.74
C ALA A 320 4.31 -18.94 25.98
N SER A 321 5.10 -18.74 24.92
CA SER A 321 6.35 -17.97 24.98
C SER A 321 6.12 -16.45 25.02
N GLN A 322 4.98 -15.97 24.51
CA GLN A 322 4.70 -14.55 24.30
C GLN A 322 3.74 -13.95 25.35
N LEU A 323 2.85 -14.77 25.90
CA LEU A 323 1.79 -14.35 26.84
C LEU A 323 1.99 -14.93 28.25
N ARG A 324 3.18 -15.47 28.55
CA ARG A 324 3.49 -16.12 29.84
C ARG A 324 3.09 -15.27 31.04
N ASP A 325 3.47 -14.00 31.02
CA ASP A 325 3.28 -13.06 32.13
C ASP A 325 1.99 -12.23 31.98
N ALA A 326 1.18 -12.54 30.96
CA ALA A 326 -0.09 -11.87 30.76
C ALA A 326 -1.13 -12.34 31.77
N GLN A 327 -1.99 -11.41 32.17
CA GLN A 327 -3.18 -11.69 32.97
C GLN A 327 -4.14 -12.66 32.27
N ASP A 328 -5.09 -13.21 33.00
CA ASP A 328 -6.17 -13.97 32.40
C ASP A 328 -7.15 -13.05 31.67
N PHE A 329 -7.74 -13.57 30.58
CA PHE A 329 -8.64 -12.84 29.70
C PHE A 329 -10.02 -13.49 29.68
N ASP A 330 -11.07 -12.67 29.80
CA ASP A 330 -12.46 -13.09 29.66
C ASP A 330 -12.88 -13.17 28.19
N GLN A 331 -12.25 -12.34 27.34
CA GLN A 331 -12.58 -12.23 25.93
C GLN A 331 -11.34 -12.14 25.06
N LEU A 332 -11.40 -12.76 23.88
CA LEU A 332 -10.42 -12.63 22.81
C LEU A 332 -11.11 -12.12 21.54
N TYR A 333 -10.53 -11.10 20.91
CA TYR A 333 -10.89 -10.67 19.57
C TYR A 333 -9.75 -10.98 18.59
N TYR A 334 -9.98 -11.90 17.65
CA TYR A 334 -8.94 -12.40 16.75
C TYR A 334 -8.90 -11.64 15.41
N PHE A 335 -8.34 -10.43 15.38
CA PHE A 335 -8.19 -9.62 14.17
C PHE A 335 -6.85 -9.83 13.43
N ALA A 336 -6.12 -10.92 13.73
CA ALA A 336 -4.89 -11.26 13.04
C ALA A 336 -5.14 -11.52 11.55
N THR A 337 -4.45 -10.80 10.67
CA THR A 337 -4.61 -10.97 9.22
C THR A 337 -3.34 -10.56 8.47
N ASN A 338 -3.03 -11.32 7.42
CA ASN A 338 -2.02 -10.97 6.43
C ASN A 338 -2.58 -9.96 5.41
N LYS A 339 -1.74 -9.50 4.47
CA LYS A 339 -2.22 -8.69 3.33
C LYS A 339 -3.21 -9.55 2.53
N ILE A 340 -4.46 -9.08 2.43
CA ILE A 340 -5.55 -9.85 1.79
C ILE A 340 -5.39 -9.86 0.27
N PHE A 341 -5.11 -8.70 -0.34
CA PHE A 341 -4.96 -8.59 -1.79
C PHE A 341 -3.52 -8.89 -2.19
N VAL A 342 -3.28 -10.11 -2.67
CA VAL A 342 -1.97 -10.56 -3.13
C VAL A 342 -2.02 -10.75 -4.65
N ARG A 343 -0.95 -10.35 -5.34
CA ARG A 343 -0.76 -10.67 -6.75
C ARG A 343 -0.60 -12.20 -6.87
N THR A 344 -1.50 -12.86 -7.59
CA THR A 344 -1.35 -14.26 -8.00
C THR A 344 -1.09 -14.35 -9.50
N GLU A 345 -0.31 -15.35 -9.88
CA GLU A 345 0.04 -15.66 -11.27
C GLU A 345 -0.62 -16.94 -11.78
N GLU A 346 -1.30 -17.65 -10.88
CA GLU A 346 -1.96 -18.94 -11.11
C GLU A 346 -3.46 -18.82 -10.82
N ALA A 347 -4.24 -19.78 -11.31
CA ALA A 347 -5.66 -19.85 -10.95
C ALA A 347 -5.86 -20.19 -9.45
N PHE A 348 -4.89 -20.89 -8.87
CA PHE A 348 -4.78 -21.20 -7.45
C PHE A 348 -3.30 -21.30 -7.09
N ASP A 349 -2.88 -20.58 -6.05
CA ASP A 349 -1.51 -20.59 -5.54
C ASP A 349 -1.46 -21.20 -4.13
N THR A 350 -0.83 -22.36 -4.03
CA THR A 350 -0.70 -23.12 -2.77
C THR A 350 0.03 -22.33 -1.69
N ALA A 351 1.04 -21.53 -2.04
CA ALA A 351 1.79 -20.73 -1.06
C ALA A 351 0.94 -19.56 -0.53
N ILE A 352 0.11 -18.95 -1.38
CA ILE A 352 -0.85 -17.93 -0.94
C ILE A 352 -1.87 -18.57 0.03
N PHE A 353 -2.43 -19.72 -0.32
CA PHE A 353 -3.36 -20.44 0.54
C PHE A 353 -2.74 -20.79 1.89
N GLN A 354 -1.54 -21.39 1.89
CA GLN A 354 -0.84 -21.79 3.11
C GLN A 354 -0.63 -20.60 4.05
N ARG A 355 -0.21 -19.43 3.54
CA ARG A 355 -0.04 -18.21 4.35
C ARG A 355 -1.34 -17.71 4.99
N PHE A 356 -2.49 -17.89 4.33
CA PHE A 356 -3.77 -17.55 4.95
C PHE A 356 -4.21 -18.62 5.95
N TYR A 357 -4.00 -19.89 5.63
CA TYR A 357 -4.31 -21.03 6.50
C TYR A 357 -3.56 -20.95 7.83
N GLU A 358 -2.25 -20.68 7.80
CA GLU A 358 -1.39 -20.54 8.98
C GLU A 358 -1.90 -19.48 9.97
N VAL A 359 -2.50 -18.39 9.48
CA VAL A 359 -3.03 -17.32 10.33
C VAL A 359 -4.47 -17.58 10.74
N TYR A 360 -5.35 -17.94 9.81
CA TYR A 360 -6.78 -18.04 10.09
C TYR A 360 -7.20 -19.35 10.74
N VAL A 361 -6.40 -20.41 10.59
CA VAL A 361 -6.69 -21.73 11.14
C VAL A 361 -5.69 -22.06 12.23
N GLU A 362 -4.40 -22.17 11.89
CA GLU A 362 -3.41 -22.64 12.87
C GLU A 362 -3.16 -21.63 13.98
N GLY A 363 -2.99 -20.34 13.64
CA GLY A 363 -2.78 -19.27 14.62
C GLY A 363 -3.97 -19.12 15.56
N PHE A 364 -5.18 -19.25 15.03
CA PHE A 364 -6.41 -19.26 15.81
C PHE A 364 -6.48 -20.49 16.74
N ALA A 365 -6.21 -21.69 16.23
CA ALA A 365 -6.19 -22.92 17.02
C ALA A 365 -5.15 -22.86 18.16
N ARG A 366 -3.96 -22.32 17.88
CA ARG A 366 -2.87 -22.16 18.87
C ARG A 366 -3.30 -21.27 20.03
N ILE A 367 -3.82 -20.07 19.75
CA ILE A 367 -4.24 -19.16 20.83
C ILE A 367 -5.41 -19.71 21.63
N CYS A 368 -6.40 -20.32 20.97
CA CYS A 368 -7.53 -20.93 21.67
C CYS A 368 -7.09 -22.09 22.56
N THR A 369 -6.18 -22.95 22.07
CA THR A 369 -5.60 -24.05 22.88
C THR A 369 -4.87 -23.51 24.09
N TYR A 370 -4.06 -22.46 23.91
CA TYR A 370 -3.34 -21.81 25.00
C TYR A 370 -4.30 -21.25 26.07
N LEU A 371 -5.34 -20.51 25.66
CA LEU A 371 -6.30 -19.93 26.59
C LEU A 371 -7.15 -21.00 27.30
N SER A 372 -7.59 -22.02 26.58
CA SER A 372 -8.27 -23.20 27.14
C SER A 372 -7.43 -23.86 28.25
N GLY A 373 -6.12 -24.01 28.01
CA GLY A 373 -5.17 -24.59 28.96
C GLY A 373 -4.96 -23.77 30.24
N ARG A 374 -5.35 -22.49 30.27
CA ARG A 374 -5.33 -21.66 31.49
C ARG A 374 -6.51 -21.97 32.43
N GLY A 375 -7.53 -22.70 31.97
CA GLY A 375 -8.64 -23.18 32.79
C GLY A 375 -9.73 -22.14 33.08
N GLN A 376 -9.55 -20.89 32.68
CA GLN A 376 -10.59 -19.85 32.73
C GLN A 376 -11.44 -19.86 31.46
N GLY A 377 -12.75 -19.69 31.61
CA GLY A 377 -13.68 -19.52 30.49
C GLY A 377 -13.35 -18.25 29.70
N VAL A 378 -13.09 -18.39 28.40
CA VAL A 378 -12.88 -17.28 27.47
C VAL A 378 -13.88 -17.33 26.34
N ARG A 379 -14.44 -16.16 26.00
CA ARG A 379 -15.24 -15.99 24.80
C ARG A 379 -14.41 -15.41 23.67
N VAL A 380 -14.47 -16.01 22.50
CA VAL A 380 -13.58 -15.70 21.39
C VAL A 380 -14.36 -15.25 20.17
N PHE A 381 -14.10 -14.02 19.72
CA PHE A 381 -14.61 -13.52 18.45
C PHE A 381 -13.68 -13.91 17.29
N TYR A 382 -14.23 -14.60 16.30
CA TYR A 382 -13.56 -14.92 15.03
C TYR A 382 -14.19 -14.14 13.87
N PRO A 383 -13.45 -13.19 13.25
CA PRO A 383 -13.93 -12.47 12.08
C PRO A 383 -13.77 -13.31 10.81
N SER A 384 -14.89 -13.79 10.27
CA SER A 384 -14.96 -14.33 8.91
C SER A 384 -15.27 -13.22 7.88
N SER A 385 -15.52 -13.59 6.62
CA SER A 385 -15.76 -12.65 5.52
C SER A 385 -16.83 -13.14 4.57
N VAL A 386 -17.61 -12.19 4.03
CA VAL A 386 -18.55 -12.45 2.92
C VAL A 386 -17.86 -13.03 1.68
N ALA A 387 -16.53 -12.88 1.51
CA ALA A 387 -15.80 -13.52 0.43
C ALA A 387 -15.93 -15.06 0.40
N VAL A 388 -16.25 -15.69 1.54
CA VAL A 388 -16.54 -17.14 1.62
C VAL A 388 -17.73 -17.52 0.76
N THR A 389 -18.76 -16.65 0.70
CA THR A 389 -19.96 -16.85 -0.12
C THR A 389 -19.83 -16.21 -1.49
N ASP A 390 -19.35 -14.96 -1.53
CA ASP A 390 -19.39 -14.13 -2.72
C ASP A 390 -18.34 -14.54 -3.75
N ARG A 391 -17.24 -15.17 -3.29
CA ARG A 391 -16.12 -15.69 -4.10
C ARG A 391 -15.65 -14.71 -5.17
N PRO A 392 -15.27 -13.48 -4.79
CA PRO A 392 -14.73 -12.51 -5.74
C PRO A 392 -13.47 -13.04 -6.41
N GLN A 393 -13.22 -12.57 -7.64
CA GLN A 393 -12.07 -12.98 -8.43
C GLN A 393 -10.76 -12.73 -7.66
N SER A 394 -9.81 -13.68 -7.77
CA SER A 394 -8.49 -13.62 -7.11
C SER A 394 -8.52 -13.62 -5.58
N MET A 395 -9.59 -14.13 -4.96
CA MET A 395 -9.67 -14.33 -3.50
C MET A 395 -9.97 -15.78 -3.11
N THR A 396 -9.75 -16.74 -4.01
CA THR A 396 -10.04 -18.17 -3.78
C THR A 396 -9.32 -18.69 -2.55
N GLU A 397 -8.02 -18.46 -2.44
CA GLU A 397 -7.16 -18.90 -1.35
C GLU A 397 -7.59 -18.30 -0.01
N TYR A 398 -7.89 -17.00 -0.02
CA TYR A 398 -8.40 -16.28 1.15
C TYR A 398 -9.76 -16.84 1.62
N ALA A 399 -10.70 -17.04 0.68
CA ALA A 399 -12.02 -17.57 0.96
C ALA A 399 -11.95 -19.01 1.48
N MET A 400 -11.09 -19.85 0.91
CA MET A 400 -10.85 -21.22 1.37
C MET A 400 -10.32 -21.24 2.81
N ALA A 401 -9.30 -20.44 3.12
CA ALA A 401 -8.74 -20.39 4.47
C ALA A 401 -9.74 -19.85 5.49
N LYS A 402 -10.56 -18.83 5.13
CA LYS A 402 -11.64 -18.34 5.99
C LYS A 402 -12.72 -19.39 6.23
N ALA A 403 -13.13 -20.12 5.19
CA ALA A 403 -14.09 -21.23 5.31
C ALA A 403 -13.56 -22.35 6.23
N ALA A 404 -12.28 -22.71 6.10
CA ALA A 404 -11.65 -23.67 7.02
C ALA A 404 -11.67 -23.17 8.47
N GLY A 405 -11.39 -21.88 8.70
CA GLY A 405 -11.50 -21.27 10.02
C GLY A 405 -12.93 -21.19 10.56
N GLU A 406 -13.96 -21.01 9.71
CA GLU A 406 -15.36 -21.08 10.13
C GLU A 406 -15.72 -22.47 10.67
N ILE A 407 -15.29 -23.53 9.98
CA ILE A 407 -15.49 -24.93 10.42
C ILE A 407 -14.79 -25.16 11.75
N LEU A 408 -13.51 -24.75 11.86
CA LEU A 408 -12.76 -24.86 13.10
C LEU A 408 -13.47 -24.12 14.24
N CYS A 409 -13.91 -22.89 14.00
CA CYS A 409 -14.61 -22.06 14.98
C CYS A 409 -15.90 -22.72 15.49
N ALA A 410 -16.68 -23.36 14.62
CA ALA A 410 -17.91 -24.04 14.98
C ALA A 410 -17.68 -25.32 15.81
N ASP A 411 -16.55 -25.99 15.60
CA ASP A 411 -16.25 -27.27 16.24
C ASP A 411 -15.34 -27.14 17.47
N ILE A 412 -14.71 -25.98 17.69
CA ILE A 412 -13.65 -25.82 18.69
C ILE A 412 -14.09 -26.16 20.12
N GLY A 413 -15.33 -25.81 20.49
CA GLY A 413 -15.89 -26.11 21.80
C GLY A 413 -16.07 -27.60 22.08
N ARG A 414 -15.99 -28.47 21.06
CA ARG A 414 -16.04 -29.93 21.23
C ARG A 414 -14.75 -30.51 21.80
N PHE A 415 -13.62 -29.81 21.66
CA PHE A 415 -12.31 -30.33 22.05
C PHE A 415 -11.45 -29.35 22.86
N LEU A 416 -11.83 -28.07 22.95
CA LEU A 416 -11.23 -27.10 23.86
C LEU A 416 -12.24 -26.72 24.95
N PRO A 417 -12.18 -27.31 26.15
CA PRO A 417 -13.00 -26.87 27.26
C PRO A 417 -12.65 -25.41 27.60
N HIS A 418 -13.60 -24.64 28.11
CA HIS A 418 -13.42 -23.22 28.46
C HIS A 418 -13.29 -22.24 27.28
N VAL A 419 -13.48 -22.65 26.03
CA VAL A 419 -13.53 -21.74 24.88
C VAL A 419 -14.94 -21.74 24.28
N ASP A 420 -15.59 -20.58 24.31
CA ASP A 420 -16.83 -20.31 23.56
C ASP A 420 -16.51 -19.39 22.37
N THR A 421 -17.12 -19.61 21.21
CA THR A 421 -16.82 -18.83 20.00
C THR A 421 -18.03 -18.10 19.45
N VAL A 422 -17.79 -16.88 18.97
CA VAL A 422 -18.72 -16.09 18.18
C VAL A 422 -18.08 -15.79 16.85
N MET A 423 -18.73 -16.17 15.75
CA MET A 423 -18.24 -15.95 14.40
C MET A 423 -19.20 -15.08 13.60
N ARG A 424 -18.65 -14.09 12.89
CA ARG A 424 -19.41 -13.24 11.96
C ARG A 424 -18.68 -13.12 10.63
N ARG A 425 -19.42 -13.27 9.53
CA ARG A 425 -18.95 -12.89 8.19
C ARG A 425 -19.07 -11.37 8.05
N LEU A 426 -17.94 -10.69 8.05
CA LEU A 426 -17.91 -9.24 7.89
C LEU A 426 -18.01 -8.89 6.40
N PRO A 427 -18.78 -7.84 6.04
CA PRO A 427 -18.74 -7.29 4.70
C PRO A 427 -17.35 -6.68 4.46
N ARG A 428 -17.10 -6.21 3.24
CA ARG A 428 -15.97 -5.32 3.02
C ARG A 428 -16.17 -4.09 3.92
N LEU A 429 -15.24 -3.83 4.83
CA LEU A 429 -15.24 -2.68 5.75
C LEU A 429 -14.06 -1.77 5.42
N LEU A 430 -14.19 -0.46 5.65
CA LEU A 430 -13.18 0.50 5.23
C LEU A 430 -11.97 0.43 6.16
N THR A 431 -10.84 -0.05 5.62
CA THR A 431 -9.56 -0.21 6.31
C THR A 431 -8.44 0.10 5.33
N ASP A 432 -7.21 0.28 5.81
CA ASP A 432 -6.03 0.43 4.93
C ASP A 432 -5.92 -0.70 3.89
N GLN A 433 -6.42 -1.92 4.19
CA GLN A 433 -6.39 -3.05 3.26
C GLN A 433 -7.42 -2.94 2.13
N THR A 434 -8.52 -2.23 2.34
CA THR A 434 -9.68 -2.20 1.44
C THR A 434 -9.90 -0.84 0.79
N ALA A 435 -9.25 0.23 1.28
CA ALA A 435 -9.38 1.61 0.83
C ALA A 435 -8.92 1.89 -0.62
N GLY A 436 -8.16 0.97 -1.23
CA GLY A 436 -7.62 1.12 -2.58
C GLY A 436 -8.58 0.79 -3.73
N THR A 437 -9.80 0.31 -3.47
CA THR A 437 -10.76 -0.05 -4.54
C THR A 437 -11.96 0.91 -4.50
N PRO A 438 -12.13 1.80 -5.50
CA PRO A 438 -13.07 2.94 -5.40
C PRO A 438 -14.57 2.62 -5.41
N TRP A 439 -14.99 1.36 -5.53
CA TRP A 439 -16.28 1.07 -6.18
C TRP A 439 -17.31 0.31 -5.34
N ILE A 440 -17.14 0.23 -4.02
CA ILE A 440 -18.13 -0.42 -3.15
C ILE A 440 -18.40 0.51 -1.97
N GLU A 441 -19.65 0.99 -1.84
CA GLU A 441 -20.13 1.61 -0.61
C GLU A 441 -19.83 0.65 0.54
N THR A 442 -18.94 1.08 1.40
CA THR A 442 -18.38 0.24 2.44
C THR A 442 -19.07 0.64 3.74
N PRO A 443 -19.80 -0.28 4.42
CA PRO A 443 -20.48 0.04 5.68
C PRO A 443 -19.50 0.58 6.72
N SER A 444 -20.03 1.37 7.67
CA SER A 444 -19.28 1.88 8.80
C SER A 444 -18.62 0.74 9.57
N GLY A 445 -17.28 0.73 9.64
CA GLY A 445 -16.54 -0.23 10.46
C GLY A 445 -16.92 -0.11 11.94
N MET A 446 -17.28 1.10 12.38
CA MET A 446 -17.72 1.37 13.74
C MET A 446 -19.03 0.63 14.07
N ASP A 447 -20.04 0.71 13.19
CA ASP A 447 -21.35 0.07 13.44
C ASP A 447 -21.19 -1.46 13.54
N ALA A 448 -20.41 -2.04 12.63
CA ALA A 448 -20.12 -3.46 12.65
C ALA A 448 -19.42 -3.89 13.95
N ILE A 449 -18.47 -3.09 14.45
CA ILE A 449 -17.74 -3.39 15.69
C ILE A 449 -18.63 -3.21 16.91
N LEU A 450 -19.47 -2.17 16.96
CA LEU A 450 -20.40 -1.94 18.06
C LEU A 450 -21.38 -3.11 18.22
N ASP A 451 -21.88 -3.67 17.12
CA ASP A 451 -22.73 -4.86 17.15
C ASP A 451 -21.99 -6.08 17.70
N ILE A 452 -20.73 -6.28 17.29
CA ILE A 452 -19.91 -7.40 17.74
C ILE A 452 -19.57 -7.30 19.24
N VAL A 453 -19.17 -6.13 19.73
CA VAL A 453 -18.83 -5.97 21.17
C VAL A 453 -20.05 -6.16 22.07
N ARG A 454 -21.23 -5.75 21.61
CA ARG A 454 -22.51 -6.00 22.30
C ARG A 454 -22.89 -7.48 22.28
N GLU A 455 -22.70 -8.17 21.16
CA GLU A 455 -22.95 -9.61 21.05
C GLU A 455 -22.03 -10.42 21.97
N MET A 456 -20.74 -10.10 21.99
CA MET A 456 -19.72 -10.74 22.82
C MET A 456 -19.95 -10.58 24.33
N SER A 457 -20.77 -9.60 24.73
CA SER A 457 -21.06 -9.30 26.14
C SER A 457 -22.30 -10.00 26.69
N ARG A 458 -23.07 -10.71 25.84
CA ARG A 458 -24.25 -11.50 26.23
C ARG A 458 -23.86 -12.89 26.69
#